data_AF-A0A3D9CDU7-F1
#
_entry.id   AF-A0A3D9CDU7-F1
#
_cell.length_a   1.000
_cell.length_b   1.000
_cell.length_c   1.000
_cell.angle_alpha   90.00
_cell.angle_beta   90.00
_cell.angle_gamma   90.00
#
_symmetry.space_group_name_H-M   'P 1'
#
loop_
_entity.id
_entity.type
_entity.pdbx_description
1 polymer ?
#
loop_
_entity_poly.entity_id
_entity_poly.type
_entity_poly.pdbx_seq_one_letter_code
_entity_poly.pdbx_strand_id
1 'polypeptide(L)'
;MLSYSNKTKMKNIIILHFLIVSCLFSCKKNEKNDSQNINPQEKKDTIVNSSAIFLLTPDDIEIKELKEKHGEDNFYTIADDANYYVSQIRDISPQKLNKIRYKNINFSREDYIFKKNAYSDKWLIINYTEGSKPKVYSLVDYYMSLNGEGKENSDFSYYEKNEDYFTRDIDINKDGFKDKVVSSKKNMGDDLIFFLGNEKSKYQFALKTYNFSEDGGFVIDDIKPLTNNSTNEVFYITTYFDGSGGAQRINYIAYEGNKWKLTRSVYITSDWRSDVNKEYYCDLKQNIALDDKKIREKLHPMPDETVRDKVCKSRYKFEDTLGQFEENIKNSVNYTGIERYQELLLKFPINNSNILQYNNIAYYLYEKGAYNESILLIKEILKKDPNRIVAWFNLADLQWELGNKNEAKKSYQQYILLMKSQGKDLKKIPNRVYERSK
;
A
#
# COMPACT_ATOMS: atom_id res chain seq x y z
N MET A 1 -42.43 11.83 -17.49
CA MET A 1 -42.89 11.88 -16.09
C MET A 1 -41.84 12.61 -15.26
N LEU A 2 -42.19 13.84 -14.83
CA LEU A 2 -41.76 14.61 -13.64
C LEU A 2 -40.32 14.40 -13.11
N SER A 3 -39.35 15.28 -13.40
CA SER A 3 -39.06 16.62 -12.83
C SER A 3 -38.31 16.61 -11.47
N TYR A 4 -37.04 17.02 -11.53
CA TYR A 4 -36.21 17.52 -10.43
C TYR A 4 -36.76 18.83 -9.82
N SER A 5 -36.72 18.99 -8.49
CA SER A 5 -36.39 20.25 -7.75
C SER A 5 -36.81 20.16 -6.28
N ASN A 6 -35.90 20.46 -5.34
CA ASN A 6 -36.04 21.43 -4.23
C ASN A 6 -34.93 21.19 -3.18
N LYS A 7 -33.96 22.10 -3.05
CA LYS A 7 -33.95 23.33 -2.22
C LYS A 7 -33.67 23.10 -0.73
N THR A 8 -32.47 23.53 -0.36
CA THR A 8 -31.89 23.85 0.94
C THR A 8 -32.77 24.73 1.83
N LYS A 9 -32.74 24.47 3.14
CA LYS A 9 -33.01 25.46 4.20
C LYS A 9 -32.26 25.11 5.49
N MET A 10 -31.29 25.97 5.84
CA MET A 10 -30.72 26.10 7.18
C MET A 10 -31.76 26.71 8.14
N LYS A 11 -31.73 26.32 9.42
CA LYS A 11 -32.24 27.13 10.53
C LYS A 11 -31.32 27.01 11.75
N ASN A 12 -30.73 28.16 12.10
CA ASN A 12 -30.14 28.47 13.40
C ASN A 12 -31.23 28.53 14.47
N ILE A 13 -30.94 28.03 15.68
CA ILE A 13 -31.62 28.43 16.91
C ILE A 13 -30.55 28.69 17.97
N ILE A 14 -30.57 29.92 18.50
CA ILE A 14 -29.78 30.46 19.61
C ILE A 14 -30.77 30.69 20.78
N ILE A 15 -30.25 30.76 22.00
CA ILE A 15 -30.80 31.40 23.23
C ILE A 15 -31.61 30.41 24.12
N LEU A 16 -31.38 30.21 25.43
CA LEU A 16 -31.32 31.19 26.52
C LEU A 16 -30.63 30.62 27.80
N HIS A 17 -29.83 31.45 28.47
CA HIS A 17 -29.35 31.27 29.86
C HIS A 17 -30.47 31.52 30.88
N PHE A 18 -30.51 30.78 31.99
CA PHE A 18 -31.08 31.29 33.24
C PHE A 18 -30.32 30.75 34.47
N LEU A 19 -29.84 31.70 35.27
CA LEU A 19 -29.15 31.57 36.55
C LEU A 19 -29.93 32.48 37.52
N ILE A 20 -30.25 32.02 38.73
CA ILE A 20 -30.57 32.75 40.00
C ILE A 20 -31.01 31.65 41.00
N VAL A 21 -30.20 31.24 41.97
CA VAL A 21 -29.90 31.83 43.30
C VAL A 21 -31.11 31.86 44.25
N SER A 22 -31.03 31.08 45.33
CA SER A 22 -31.46 31.50 46.67
C SER A 22 -30.82 30.63 47.75
N CYS A 23 -29.91 31.24 48.51
CA CYS A 23 -29.41 30.75 49.80
C CYS A 23 -30.47 30.95 50.89
N LEU A 24 -30.50 30.06 51.89
CA LEU A 24 -30.86 30.44 53.25
C LEU A 24 -29.80 29.93 54.23
N PHE A 25 -29.32 30.90 55.02
CA PHE A 25 -28.32 30.83 56.07
C PHE A 25 -28.82 30.08 57.30
N SER A 26 -27.90 29.42 58.02
CA SER A 26 -27.88 29.46 59.47
C SER A 26 -26.43 29.38 59.98
N CYS A 27 -25.98 30.45 60.63
CA CYS A 27 -24.70 30.54 61.32
C CYS A 27 -24.91 30.36 62.83
N LYS A 28 -24.02 29.62 63.49
CA LYS A 28 -23.44 30.02 64.79
C LYS A 28 -22.01 29.51 64.95
N LYS A 29 -21.08 30.48 64.89
CA LYS A 29 -19.71 30.55 65.47
C LYS A 29 -19.75 30.20 66.98
N ASN A 30 -18.71 29.81 67.72
CA ASN A 30 -17.23 29.88 67.70
C ASN A 30 -16.77 28.81 68.76
N GLU A 31 -15.56 28.27 68.87
CA GLU A 31 -14.27 28.97 68.94
C GLU A 31 -13.05 28.01 68.84
N LYS A 32 -12.08 28.44 68.03
CA LYS A 32 -10.62 28.19 67.91
C LYS A 32 -9.90 27.09 68.72
N ASN A 33 -9.09 26.28 68.03
CA ASN A 33 -7.64 26.51 67.96
C ASN A 33 -6.96 25.67 66.85
N ASP A 34 -5.82 26.17 66.39
CA ASP A 34 -5.11 25.87 65.15
C ASP A 34 -4.60 24.44 64.97
N SER A 35 -4.69 23.93 63.73
CA SER A 35 -3.54 23.63 62.86
C SER A 35 -3.74 22.40 61.96
N GLN A 36 -3.16 22.52 60.76
CA GLN A 36 -2.85 21.49 59.77
C GLN A 36 -3.89 21.18 58.68
N ASN A 37 -3.50 21.57 57.46
CA ASN A 37 -4.01 21.13 56.17
C ASN A 37 -4.28 19.61 56.16
N ILE A 38 -5.55 19.23 55.99
CA ILE A 38 -5.90 17.88 55.55
C ILE A 38 -6.51 18.01 54.15
N ASN A 39 -5.68 17.70 53.16
CA ASN A 39 -6.08 17.43 51.79
C ASN A 39 -7.11 16.28 51.80
N PRO A 40 -8.21 16.31 51.03
CA PRO A 40 -9.24 15.27 51.11
C PRO A 40 -8.62 13.92 50.76
N GLN A 41 -8.66 12.95 51.68
CA GLN A 41 -8.15 11.60 51.44
C GLN A 41 -8.88 11.01 50.23
N GLU A 42 -8.16 10.84 49.11
CA GLU A 42 -8.61 10.05 47.97
C GLU A 42 -9.01 8.65 48.48
N LYS A 43 -10.24 8.22 48.19
CA LYS A 43 -10.76 6.90 48.56
C LYS A 43 -9.85 5.82 47.96
N LYS A 44 -9.05 5.18 48.82
CA LYS A 44 -8.24 4.00 48.47
C LYS A 44 -9.14 2.77 48.49
N ASP A 45 -9.32 2.11 47.34
CA ASP A 45 -10.23 0.97 47.27
C ASP A 45 -9.59 -0.31 47.83
N THR A 46 -8.25 -0.44 47.77
CA THR A 46 -7.47 -1.57 48.33
C THR A 46 -5.97 -1.22 48.47
N ILE A 47 -5.29 -1.90 49.40
CA ILE A 47 -3.82 -1.87 49.57
C ILE A 47 -3.25 -3.25 49.19
N VAL A 48 -2.26 -3.28 48.29
CA VAL A 48 -1.56 -4.49 47.86
C VAL A 48 -0.13 -4.47 48.40
N ASN A 49 0.25 -5.52 49.12
CA ASN A 49 1.57 -5.61 49.77
C ASN A 49 2.40 -6.81 49.30
N SER A 50 1.82 -7.82 48.65
CA SER A 50 2.53 -9.04 48.23
C SER A 50 2.61 -9.16 46.72
N SER A 51 3.70 -9.76 46.22
CA SER A 51 3.88 -10.11 44.80
C SER A 51 2.72 -10.96 44.28
N ALA A 52 2.17 -10.59 43.13
CA ALA A 52 1.06 -11.28 42.48
C ALA A 52 0.80 -10.74 41.06
N ILE A 53 0.05 -11.52 40.27
CA ILE A 53 -0.51 -11.09 38.99
C ILE A 53 -2.00 -10.77 39.20
N PHE A 54 -2.41 -9.54 38.92
CA PHE A 54 -3.78 -9.08 39.06
C PHE A 54 -4.46 -8.92 37.71
N LEU A 55 -5.66 -9.48 37.57
CA LEU A 55 -6.53 -9.27 36.41
C LEU A 55 -7.62 -8.27 36.77
N LEU A 56 -7.63 -7.13 36.09
CA LEU A 56 -8.70 -6.15 36.16
C LEU A 56 -9.66 -6.39 35.01
N THR A 57 -10.95 -6.41 35.31
CA THR A 57 -12.03 -6.47 34.31
C THR A 57 -12.92 -5.23 34.44
N PRO A 58 -13.65 -4.81 33.38
CA PRO A 58 -14.58 -3.70 33.49
C PRO A 58 -15.65 -3.97 34.55
N ASP A 59 -16.08 -2.91 35.25
CA ASP A 59 -17.28 -2.93 36.08
C ASP A 59 -18.54 -2.59 35.27
N ASP A 60 -19.71 -2.62 35.90
CA ASP A 60 -21.00 -2.41 35.21
C ASP A 60 -21.11 -1.01 34.58
N ILE A 61 -20.43 -0.01 35.16
CA ILE A 61 -20.40 1.36 34.63
C ILE A 61 -19.51 1.40 33.39
N GLU A 62 -18.30 0.82 33.48
CA GLU A 62 -17.36 0.73 32.36
C GLU A 62 -17.94 -0.10 31.20
N ILE A 63 -18.68 -1.17 31.49
CA ILE A 63 -19.40 -1.95 30.46
C ILE A 63 -20.43 -1.08 29.74
N LYS A 64 -21.20 -0.29 30.49
CA LYS A 64 -22.20 0.61 29.90
C LYS A 64 -21.54 1.66 29.01
N GLU A 65 -20.45 2.29 29.48
CA GLU A 65 -19.68 3.25 28.70
C GLU A 65 -19.09 2.63 27.42
N LEU A 66 -18.61 1.38 27.49
CA LEU A 66 -18.10 0.66 26.33
C LEU A 66 -19.20 0.36 25.30
N LYS A 67 -20.37 -0.08 25.75
CA LYS A 67 -21.53 -0.32 24.88
C LYS A 67 -22.02 0.96 24.20
N GLU A 68 -22.09 2.07 24.96
CA GLU A 68 -22.46 3.38 24.41
C GLU A 68 -21.44 3.88 23.37
N LYS A 69 -20.15 3.61 23.58
CA LYS A 69 -19.08 4.07 22.69
C LYS A 69 -18.93 3.24 21.41
N HIS A 70 -19.03 1.91 21.50
CA HIS A 70 -18.69 1.00 20.41
C HIS A 70 -19.90 0.35 19.72
N GLY A 71 -21.10 0.45 20.32
CA GLY A 71 -22.27 -0.32 19.91
C GLY A 71 -22.32 -1.68 20.60
N GLU A 72 -23.53 -2.20 20.79
CA GLU A 72 -23.76 -3.42 21.59
C GLU A 72 -23.14 -4.68 20.95
N ASP A 73 -23.28 -4.87 19.63
CA ASP A 73 -22.71 -6.02 18.94
C ASP A 73 -21.17 -6.03 18.99
N ASN A 74 -20.54 -4.88 18.73
CA ASN A 74 -19.08 -4.74 18.80
C ASN A 74 -18.54 -4.93 20.22
N PHE A 75 -19.31 -4.55 21.26
CA PHE A 75 -18.92 -4.81 22.64
C PHE A 75 -18.78 -6.31 22.92
N TYR A 76 -19.69 -7.15 22.41
CA TYR A 76 -19.59 -8.59 22.61
C TYR A 76 -18.37 -9.20 21.93
N THR A 77 -18.00 -8.75 20.71
CA THR A 77 -16.75 -9.16 20.07
C THR A 77 -15.53 -8.80 20.92
N ILE A 78 -15.46 -7.57 21.44
CA ILE A 78 -14.36 -7.13 22.32
C ILE A 78 -14.31 -7.97 23.61
N ALA A 79 -15.47 -8.27 24.19
CA ALA A 79 -15.55 -9.07 25.40
C ALA A 79 -15.15 -10.53 25.17
N ASP A 80 -15.51 -11.11 24.03
CA ASP A 80 -15.12 -12.46 23.62
C ASP A 80 -13.61 -12.56 23.38
N ASP A 81 -13.01 -11.60 22.68
CA ASP A 81 -11.56 -11.51 22.51
C ASP A 81 -10.84 -11.40 23.86
N ALA A 82 -11.35 -10.55 24.76
CA ALA A 82 -10.79 -10.42 26.10
C ALA A 82 -10.90 -11.74 26.90
N ASN A 83 -12.02 -12.44 26.79
CA ASN A 83 -12.20 -13.75 27.44
C ASN A 83 -11.24 -14.80 26.86
N TYR A 84 -11.03 -14.80 25.54
CA TYR A 84 -10.06 -15.65 24.86
C TYR A 84 -8.65 -15.43 25.42
N TYR A 85 -8.14 -14.19 25.39
CA TYR A 85 -6.79 -13.91 25.92
C TYR A 85 -6.68 -14.21 27.42
N VAL A 86 -7.70 -13.91 28.22
CA VAL A 86 -7.69 -14.27 29.65
C VAL A 86 -7.58 -15.79 29.84
N SER A 87 -8.25 -16.59 29.00
CA SER A 87 -8.12 -18.05 29.04
C SER A 87 -6.70 -18.48 28.69
N GLN A 88 -6.18 -18.00 27.55
CA GLN A 88 -4.84 -18.34 27.09
C GLN A 88 -3.77 -17.98 28.12
N ILE A 89 -3.85 -16.78 28.71
CA ILE A 89 -2.94 -16.34 29.77
C ILE A 89 -3.04 -17.26 31.00
N ARG A 90 -4.23 -17.69 31.41
CA ARG A 90 -4.37 -18.60 32.57
C ARG A 90 -3.70 -19.93 32.33
N ASP A 91 -3.69 -20.42 31.10
CA ASP A 91 -3.10 -21.71 30.74
C ASP A 91 -1.56 -21.67 30.80
N ILE A 92 -0.95 -20.52 30.47
CA ILE A 92 0.51 -20.38 30.36
C ILE A 92 1.17 -19.58 31.50
N SER A 93 0.41 -18.86 32.32
CA SER A 93 0.97 -17.95 33.33
C SER A 93 1.66 -18.71 34.47
N PRO A 94 2.86 -18.28 34.92
CA PRO A 94 3.59 -18.95 36.00
C PRO A 94 2.92 -18.79 37.38
N GLN A 95 1.96 -17.88 37.54
CA GLN A 95 1.21 -17.71 38.78
C GLN A 95 -0.28 -17.52 38.49
N LYS A 96 -1.12 -17.85 39.46
CA LYS A 96 -2.57 -17.68 39.36
C LYS A 96 -2.94 -16.19 39.21
N LEU A 97 -3.80 -15.89 38.24
CA LEU A 97 -4.36 -14.55 38.05
C LEU A 97 -5.39 -14.24 39.15
N ASN A 98 -5.12 -13.19 39.94
CA ASN A 98 -6.02 -12.69 40.96
C ASN A 98 -6.97 -11.66 40.36
N LYS A 99 -8.22 -12.05 40.11
CA LYS A 99 -9.23 -11.15 39.58
C LYS A 99 -9.63 -10.12 40.64
N ILE A 100 -9.49 -8.83 40.32
CA ILE A 100 -9.87 -7.72 41.19
C ILE A 100 -10.72 -6.70 40.42
N ARG A 101 -11.58 -5.96 41.13
CA ARG A 101 -12.49 -4.95 40.53
C ARG A 101 -12.23 -3.53 41.02
N TYR A 102 -11.08 -3.29 41.66
CA TYR A 102 -10.75 -1.99 42.25
C TYR A 102 -10.27 -0.99 41.20
N LYS A 103 -10.68 0.28 41.33
CA LYS A 103 -10.28 1.35 40.39
C LYS A 103 -8.99 2.01 40.83
N ASN A 104 -8.80 2.17 42.15
CA ASN A 104 -7.61 2.76 42.73
C ASN A 104 -6.90 1.73 43.63
N ILE A 105 -5.70 1.31 43.24
CA ILE A 105 -4.91 0.29 43.96
C ILE A 105 -3.64 0.92 44.50
N ASN A 106 -3.44 0.86 45.81
CA ASN A 106 -2.25 1.38 46.47
C ASN A 106 -1.22 0.26 46.68
N PHE A 107 -0.08 0.35 46.00
CA PHE A 107 1.10 -0.50 46.21
C PHE A 107 2.02 0.20 47.20
N SER A 108 1.78 -0.07 48.48
CA SER A 108 2.28 0.76 49.57
C SER A 108 3.80 0.67 49.80
N ARG A 109 4.44 -0.43 49.38
CA ARG A 109 5.89 -0.64 49.53
C ARG A 109 6.70 0.13 48.47
N GLU A 110 6.05 0.62 47.43
CA GLU A 110 6.65 1.21 46.23
C GLU A 110 6.21 2.67 46.03
N ASP A 111 5.43 3.21 46.97
CA ASP A 111 4.81 4.54 46.89
C ASP A 111 4.09 4.76 45.55
N TYR A 112 3.35 3.75 45.10
CA TYR A 112 2.70 3.75 43.79
C TYR A 112 1.19 3.53 43.89
N ILE A 113 0.44 4.47 43.33
CA ILE A 113 -1.03 4.37 43.23
C ILE A 113 -1.40 4.15 41.77
N PHE A 114 -1.92 2.96 41.48
CA PHE A 114 -2.53 2.67 40.19
C PHE A 114 -3.94 3.25 40.14
N LYS A 115 -4.27 3.95 39.04
CA LYS A 115 -5.60 4.50 38.76
C LYS A 115 -6.10 3.98 37.42
N LYS A 116 -7.13 3.11 37.44
CA LYS A 116 -7.65 2.43 36.24
C LYS A 116 -8.19 3.39 35.19
N ASN A 117 -8.77 4.50 35.62
CA ASN A 117 -9.35 5.53 34.73
C ASN A 117 -8.31 6.23 33.83
N ALA A 118 -7.02 6.13 34.14
CA ALA A 118 -5.95 6.66 33.29
C ALA A 118 -5.71 5.82 32.02
N TYR A 119 -6.33 4.64 31.91
CA TYR A 119 -6.15 3.69 30.80
C TYR A 119 -7.41 3.61 29.92
N SER A 120 -7.20 3.57 28.61
CA SER A 120 -8.26 3.32 27.63
C SER A 120 -8.84 1.92 27.77
N ASP A 121 -7.98 0.93 27.97
CA ASP A 121 -8.34 -0.47 28.07
C ASP A 121 -8.93 -0.77 29.45
N LYS A 122 -10.03 -1.54 29.47
CA LYS A 122 -10.74 -1.88 30.72
C LYS A 122 -10.44 -3.27 31.23
N TRP A 123 -9.79 -4.10 30.40
CA TRP A 123 -9.14 -5.34 30.79
C TRP A 123 -7.64 -5.11 30.87
N LEU A 124 -7.05 -5.28 32.06
CA LEU A 124 -5.63 -5.02 32.29
C LEU A 124 -5.02 -6.12 33.17
N ILE A 125 -3.74 -6.36 32.97
CA ILE A 125 -2.92 -7.18 33.87
C ILE A 125 -1.95 -6.28 34.63
N ILE A 126 -1.89 -6.42 35.95
CA ILE A 126 -0.81 -5.85 36.76
C ILE A 126 0.07 -6.99 37.24
N ASN A 127 1.31 -7.03 36.76
CA ASN A 127 2.33 -7.94 37.27
C ASN A 127 3.16 -7.19 38.32
N TYR A 128 3.01 -7.58 39.59
CA TYR A 128 3.66 -6.93 40.70
C TYR A 128 4.61 -7.88 41.42
N THR A 129 5.84 -7.42 41.62
CA THR A 129 6.85 -8.07 42.46
C THR A 129 7.28 -7.06 43.50
N GLU A 130 7.23 -7.46 44.78
CA GLU A 130 7.66 -6.64 45.90
C GLU A 130 9.06 -6.05 45.69
N GLY A 131 9.21 -4.76 45.98
CA GLY A 131 10.45 -4.01 45.77
C GLY A 131 10.63 -3.50 44.34
N SER A 132 9.65 -3.73 43.44
CA SER A 132 9.63 -3.22 42.07
C SER A 132 8.31 -2.54 41.76
N LYS A 133 8.37 -1.39 41.08
CA LYS A 133 7.18 -0.69 40.60
C LYS A 133 6.30 -1.64 39.76
N PRO A 134 4.98 -1.74 40.02
CA PRO A 134 4.10 -2.62 39.27
C PRO A 134 4.11 -2.33 37.76
N LYS A 135 4.13 -3.38 36.96
CA LYS A 135 4.03 -3.27 35.49
C LYS A 135 2.60 -3.54 35.06
N VAL A 136 2.06 -2.66 34.22
CA VAL A 136 0.68 -2.73 33.71
C VAL A 136 0.74 -3.10 32.24
N TYR A 137 -0.08 -4.06 31.82
CA TYR A 137 -0.15 -4.59 30.47
C TYR A 137 -1.60 -4.64 29.97
N SER A 138 -1.80 -4.52 28.66
CA SER A 138 -3.00 -5.05 28.01
C SER A 138 -2.99 -6.58 28.09
N LEU A 139 -4.13 -7.24 27.80
CA LEU A 139 -4.18 -8.70 27.74
C LEU A 139 -3.23 -9.26 26.67
N VAL A 140 -3.21 -8.63 25.49
CA VAL A 140 -2.35 -9.04 24.37
C VAL A 140 -0.88 -8.92 24.74
N ASP A 141 -0.45 -7.77 25.26
CA ASP A 141 0.96 -7.56 25.63
C ASP A 141 1.44 -8.54 26.70
N TYR A 142 0.56 -8.85 27.67
CA TYR A 142 0.90 -9.80 28.72
C TYR A 142 1.00 -11.23 28.18
N TYR A 143 0.05 -11.66 27.34
CA TYR A 143 0.08 -12.95 26.66
C TYR A 143 1.36 -13.13 25.83
N MET A 144 1.69 -12.12 25.01
CA MET A 144 2.91 -12.05 24.21
C MET A 144 4.17 -12.15 25.09
N SER A 145 4.19 -11.47 26.24
CA SER A 145 5.32 -11.53 27.19
C SER A 145 5.54 -12.92 27.81
N LEU A 146 4.48 -13.73 27.93
CA LEU A 146 4.54 -15.08 28.48
C LEU A 146 4.94 -16.12 27.43
N ASN A 147 4.46 -15.96 26.20
CA ASN A 147 4.81 -16.85 25.07
C ASN A 147 6.23 -16.65 24.54
N GLY A 148 6.94 -15.62 24.97
CA GLY A 148 8.24 -15.26 24.40
C GLY A 148 8.15 -14.62 23.01
N GLU A 149 6.94 -14.48 22.45
CA GLU A 149 6.62 -13.67 21.28
C GLU A 149 6.73 -12.19 21.64
N GLY A 150 7.97 -11.71 21.72
CA GLY A 150 8.27 -10.35 22.14
C GLY A 150 9.72 -10.15 22.55
N LYS A 151 10.50 -11.23 22.70
CA LYS A 151 11.96 -11.16 22.58
C LYS A 151 12.33 -11.48 21.14
N GLU A 152 12.89 -10.50 20.45
CA GLU A 152 13.56 -10.71 19.17
C GLU A 152 14.53 -11.88 19.32
N ASN A 153 14.29 -12.97 18.59
CA ASN A 153 15.21 -14.09 18.63
C ASN A 153 16.48 -13.65 17.88
N SER A 154 17.52 -13.30 18.63
CA SER A 154 18.75 -12.78 18.04
C SER A 154 19.66 -13.88 17.48
N ASP A 155 19.26 -15.15 17.58
CA ASP A 155 20.00 -16.29 17.03
C ASP A 155 19.44 -16.68 15.65
N PHE A 156 20.29 -16.56 14.63
CA PHE A 156 19.96 -16.97 13.26
C PHE A 156 19.57 -18.46 13.17
N SER A 157 20.12 -19.32 14.05
CA SER A 157 19.86 -20.77 14.01
C SER A 157 18.39 -21.14 14.23
N TYR A 158 17.62 -20.26 14.89
CA TYR A 158 16.17 -20.41 15.03
C TYR A 158 15.47 -20.31 13.68
N TYR A 159 15.77 -19.25 12.92
CA TYR A 159 15.14 -18.99 11.62
C TYR A 159 15.57 -19.98 10.55
N GLU A 160 16.81 -20.46 10.62
CA GLU A 160 17.32 -21.49 9.70
C GLU A 160 16.56 -22.81 9.82
N LYS A 161 16.12 -23.17 11.03
CA LYS A 161 15.38 -24.42 11.31
C LYS A 161 13.87 -24.26 11.22
N ASN A 162 13.37 -23.03 11.19
CA ASN A 162 11.95 -22.75 11.18
C ASN A 162 11.41 -22.70 9.74
N GLU A 163 10.51 -23.62 9.41
CA GLU A 163 9.89 -23.72 8.09
C GLU A 163 8.95 -22.55 7.76
N ASP A 164 8.58 -21.71 8.72
CA ASP A 164 7.75 -20.52 8.50
C ASP A 164 8.52 -19.37 7.83
N TYR A 165 9.85 -19.48 7.74
CA TYR A 165 10.73 -18.44 7.22
C TYR A 165 11.49 -18.90 5.98
N PHE A 166 11.88 -17.94 5.15
CA PHE A 166 12.89 -18.14 4.11
C PHE A 166 14.03 -17.14 4.28
N THR A 167 15.21 -17.52 3.78
CA THR A 167 16.43 -16.71 3.89
C THR A 167 17.01 -16.41 2.51
N ARG A 168 17.62 -15.23 2.38
CA ARG A 168 18.43 -14.81 1.23
C ARG A 168 19.79 -14.31 1.67
N ASP A 169 20.80 -14.63 0.88
CA ASP A 169 22.19 -14.27 1.13
C ASP A 169 22.56 -13.04 0.31
N ILE A 170 22.74 -11.91 0.99
CA ILE A 170 22.96 -10.60 0.37
C ILE A 170 24.12 -9.94 1.11
N ASP A 171 25.10 -9.38 0.39
CA ASP A 171 26.14 -8.57 1.01
C ASP A 171 25.61 -7.13 1.12
N ILE A 172 25.05 -6.80 2.28
CA ILE A 172 24.29 -5.57 2.53
C ILE A 172 25.23 -4.41 2.83
N ASN A 173 26.24 -4.64 3.67
CA ASN A 173 27.21 -3.64 4.07
C ASN A 173 28.42 -3.52 3.12
N LYS A 174 28.49 -4.38 2.09
CA LYS A 174 29.56 -4.44 1.08
C LYS A 174 30.93 -4.73 1.69
N ASP A 175 30.96 -5.53 2.77
CA ASP A 175 32.20 -5.96 3.43
C ASP A 175 32.81 -7.23 2.80
N GLY A 176 32.15 -7.81 1.80
CA GLY A 176 32.57 -9.03 1.12
C GLY A 176 32.05 -10.32 1.76
N PHE A 177 31.37 -10.24 2.91
CA PHE A 177 30.68 -11.35 3.56
C PHE A 177 29.19 -11.33 3.20
N LYS A 178 28.58 -12.52 3.22
CA LYS A 178 27.13 -12.63 3.00
C LYS A 178 26.41 -12.40 4.31
N ASP A 179 25.47 -11.47 4.30
CA ASP A 179 24.49 -11.25 5.35
C ASP A 179 23.24 -12.09 5.09
N LYS A 180 22.42 -12.29 6.13
CA LYS A 180 21.13 -12.98 6.03
C LYS A 180 20.00 -11.97 6.06
N VAL A 181 19.17 -12.03 5.01
CA VAL A 181 17.85 -11.41 5.00
C VAL A 181 16.82 -12.52 5.17
N VAL A 182 16.14 -12.53 6.30
CA VAL A 182 15.14 -13.52 6.67
C VAL A 182 13.77 -12.86 6.57
N SER A 183 12.79 -13.55 5.99
CA SER A 183 11.40 -13.11 5.97
C SER A 183 10.47 -14.25 6.32
N SER A 184 9.35 -13.94 6.98
CA SER A 184 8.20 -14.85 7.01
C SER A 184 7.84 -15.26 5.59
N LYS A 185 7.43 -16.51 5.41
CA LYS A 185 6.84 -17.01 4.16
C LYS A 185 5.44 -16.43 3.96
N LYS A 186 4.92 -16.59 2.74
CA LYS A 186 3.53 -16.25 2.41
C LYS A 186 2.58 -16.81 3.47
N ASN A 187 1.75 -15.93 4.02
CA ASN A 187 0.71 -16.22 5.01
C ASN A 187 1.23 -16.76 6.37
N MET A 188 2.53 -16.63 6.66
CA MET A 188 3.15 -17.07 7.93
C MET A 188 3.61 -15.89 8.80
N GLY A 189 2.88 -14.77 8.69
CA GLY A 189 3.23 -13.50 9.32
C GLY A 189 3.99 -12.57 8.38
N ASP A 190 4.53 -11.50 8.97
CA ASP A 190 5.06 -10.37 8.21
C ASP A 190 6.44 -9.91 8.69
N ASP A 191 7.18 -10.81 9.34
CA ASP A 191 8.50 -10.50 9.86
C ASP A 191 9.53 -10.34 8.73
N LEU A 192 10.42 -9.36 8.89
CA LEU A 192 11.65 -9.17 8.13
C LEU A 192 12.81 -8.99 9.11
N ILE A 193 13.82 -9.86 9.06
CA ILE A 193 14.95 -9.84 9.98
C ILE A 193 16.27 -9.76 9.20
N PHE A 194 17.18 -8.95 9.70
CA PHE A 194 18.52 -8.78 9.14
C PHE A 194 19.56 -9.30 10.13
N PHE A 195 20.49 -10.12 9.62
CA PHE A 195 21.69 -10.50 10.34
C PHE A 195 22.93 -10.18 9.52
N LEU A 196 23.85 -9.41 10.10
CA LEU A 196 25.12 -9.09 9.46
C LEU A 196 26.14 -10.20 9.70
N GLY A 197 26.77 -10.66 8.63
CA GLY A 197 27.84 -11.65 8.64
C GLY A 197 29.18 -11.04 9.05
N ASN A 198 30.17 -11.90 9.25
CA ASN A 198 31.56 -11.51 9.43
C ASN A 198 32.49 -12.64 8.95
N GLU A 199 33.80 -12.39 9.00
CA GLU A 199 34.88 -13.33 8.64
C GLU A 199 34.77 -14.72 9.28
N LYS A 200 34.12 -14.84 10.44
CA LYS A 200 34.00 -16.11 11.18
C LYS A 200 32.71 -16.87 10.87
N SER A 201 31.97 -16.44 9.83
CA SER A 201 30.64 -16.96 9.50
C SER A 201 29.65 -16.89 10.67
N LYS A 202 29.84 -15.92 11.58
CA LYS A 202 28.91 -15.66 12.68
C LYS A 202 27.98 -14.52 12.28
N TYR A 203 26.69 -14.75 12.48
CA TYR A 203 25.65 -13.78 12.16
C TYR A 203 25.26 -12.98 13.40
N GLN A 204 25.34 -11.66 13.31
CA GLN A 204 24.90 -10.74 14.34
C GLN A 204 23.55 -10.15 13.96
N PHE A 205 22.56 -10.28 14.86
CA PHE A 205 21.27 -9.63 14.71
C PHE A 205 21.44 -8.11 14.54
N ALA A 206 20.81 -7.56 13.50
CA ALA A 206 20.89 -6.14 13.18
C ALA A 206 19.56 -5.41 13.37
N LEU A 207 18.46 -5.96 12.84
CA LEU A 207 17.14 -5.34 12.94
C LEU A 207 16.04 -6.38 12.64
N LYS A 208 14.94 -6.32 13.40
CA LYS A 208 13.65 -6.94 13.06
C LYS A 208 12.66 -5.84 12.68
N THR A 209 11.98 -6.04 11.57
CA THR A 209 10.98 -5.12 11.01
C THR A 209 9.93 -5.93 10.25
N TYR A 210 9.24 -5.29 9.32
CA TYR A 210 8.09 -5.77 8.58
C TYR A 210 8.43 -6.00 7.10
N ASN A 211 8.00 -7.13 6.52
CA ASN A 211 8.31 -7.56 5.15
C ASN A 211 7.36 -7.00 4.08
N PHE A 212 6.48 -6.06 4.46
CA PHE A 212 5.47 -5.48 3.57
C PHE A 212 4.31 -6.40 3.21
N SER A 213 4.05 -7.46 3.99
CA SER A 213 2.86 -8.32 3.86
C SER A 213 1.70 -7.89 4.75
N GLU A 214 0.51 -7.71 4.19
CA GLU A 214 -0.68 -7.21 4.88
C GLU A 214 -1.72 -8.32 4.99
N ASP A 215 -2.42 -8.42 6.12
CA ASP A 215 -3.58 -9.30 6.23
C ASP A 215 -4.66 -8.84 5.26
N GLY A 216 -5.14 -9.75 4.41
CA GLY A 216 -6.06 -9.45 3.31
C GLY A 216 -5.49 -8.51 2.23
N GLY A 217 -4.18 -8.28 2.20
CA GLY A 217 -3.53 -7.32 1.30
C GLY A 217 -2.39 -7.91 0.47
N PHE A 218 -1.32 -7.14 0.29
CA PHE A 218 -0.11 -7.61 -0.39
C PHE A 218 0.54 -8.73 0.42
N VAL A 219 1.05 -9.77 -0.22
CA VAL A 219 1.82 -10.84 0.40
C VAL A 219 3.23 -10.89 -0.18
N ILE A 220 4.18 -11.34 0.62
CA ILE A 220 5.58 -11.55 0.21
C ILE A 220 5.69 -12.53 -0.96
N ASP A 221 6.48 -12.16 -1.96
CA ASP A 221 6.93 -13.03 -3.06
C ASP A 221 8.38 -13.45 -2.84
N ASP A 222 9.32 -12.50 -2.94
CA ASP A 222 10.74 -12.79 -2.85
C ASP A 222 11.56 -11.56 -2.42
N ILE A 223 12.83 -11.79 -2.09
CA ILE A 223 13.82 -10.76 -1.79
C ILE A 223 15.01 -10.98 -2.72
N LYS A 224 15.39 -9.95 -3.48
CA LYS A 224 16.41 -10.06 -4.53
C LYS A 224 17.51 -9.00 -4.36
N PRO A 225 18.79 -9.40 -4.45
CA PRO A 225 19.90 -8.45 -4.36
C PRO A 225 19.90 -7.51 -5.57
N LEU A 226 20.36 -6.28 -5.36
CA LEU A 226 20.63 -5.36 -6.46
C LEU A 226 22.06 -5.57 -6.96
N THR A 227 22.21 -5.75 -8.26
CA THR A 227 23.52 -5.91 -8.91
C THR A 227 24.11 -4.58 -9.38
N ASN A 228 23.33 -3.50 -9.37
CA ASN A 228 23.75 -2.19 -9.85
C ASN A 228 24.19 -1.28 -8.69
N ASN A 229 25.42 -0.80 -8.73
CA ASN A 229 26.02 0.09 -7.71
C ASN A 229 25.68 1.59 -7.87
N SER A 230 24.77 1.94 -8.79
CA SER A 230 24.44 3.35 -9.07
C SER A 230 23.64 4.04 -7.96
N THR A 231 23.11 3.27 -7.00
CA THR A 231 22.33 3.79 -5.86
C THR A 231 22.82 3.16 -4.55
N ASN A 232 22.43 3.76 -3.42
CA ASN A 232 22.68 3.19 -2.08
C ASN A 232 21.69 2.05 -1.75
N GLU A 233 20.84 1.64 -2.71
CA GLU A 233 19.91 0.53 -2.56
C GLU A 233 20.69 -0.79 -2.69
N VAL A 234 20.43 -1.74 -1.80
CA VAL A 234 21.19 -2.99 -1.65
C VAL A 234 20.39 -4.22 -2.11
N PHE A 235 19.08 -4.19 -1.93
CA PHE A 235 18.16 -5.23 -2.39
C PHE A 235 16.75 -4.64 -2.51
N TYR A 236 15.85 -5.43 -3.08
CA TYR A 236 14.43 -5.10 -3.10
C TYR A 236 13.58 -6.31 -2.70
N ILE A 237 12.41 -6.00 -2.15
CA ILE A 237 11.40 -6.97 -1.73
C ILE A 237 10.23 -6.89 -2.70
N THR A 238 9.88 -8.00 -3.33
CA THR A 238 8.68 -8.11 -4.15
C THR A 238 7.52 -8.61 -3.29
N THR A 239 6.39 -7.92 -3.43
CA THR A 239 5.12 -8.31 -2.84
C THR A 239 4.06 -8.27 -3.93
N TYR A 240 3.01 -9.07 -3.81
CA TYR A 240 1.89 -9.07 -4.74
C TYR A 240 0.57 -9.19 -4.01
N PHE A 241 -0.48 -8.66 -4.60
CA PHE A 241 -1.84 -8.84 -4.10
C PHE A 241 -2.36 -10.21 -4.54
N ASP A 242 -2.66 -11.09 -3.59
CA ASP A 242 -3.13 -12.48 -3.82
C ASP A 242 -4.63 -12.55 -4.20
N GLY A 243 -5.11 -11.51 -4.89
CA GLY A 243 -6.49 -11.37 -5.34
C GLY A 243 -6.58 -11.05 -6.83
N SER A 244 -7.77 -10.67 -7.28
CA SER A 244 -8.00 -10.32 -8.69
C SER A 244 -7.20 -9.08 -9.11
N GLY A 245 -6.57 -9.13 -10.28
CA GLY A 245 -5.85 -7.99 -10.88
C GLY A 245 -4.32 -8.02 -10.74
N GLY A 246 -3.77 -8.90 -9.89
CA GLY A 246 -2.34 -9.23 -9.86
C GLY A 246 -1.41 -8.04 -9.60
N ALA A 247 -1.83 -7.07 -8.79
CA ALA A 247 -1.01 -5.91 -8.44
C ALA A 247 0.28 -6.34 -7.75
N GLN A 248 1.40 -5.70 -8.07
CA GLN A 248 2.70 -5.95 -7.45
C GLN A 248 3.25 -4.68 -6.83
N ARG A 249 4.08 -4.85 -5.81
CA ARG A 249 4.83 -3.77 -5.17
C ARG A 249 6.27 -4.21 -4.96
N ILE A 250 7.19 -3.42 -5.51
CA ILE A 250 8.63 -3.61 -5.36
C ILE A 250 9.16 -2.56 -4.39
N ASN A 251 9.63 -2.99 -3.22
CA ASN A 251 10.13 -2.12 -2.16
C ASN A 251 11.66 -2.11 -2.16
N TYR A 252 12.27 -0.96 -2.40
CA TYR A 252 13.72 -0.82 -2.49
C TYR A 252 14.31 -0.43 -1.14
N ILE A 253 15.27 -1.22 -0.67
CA ILE A 253 15.91 -1.03 0.63
C ILE A 253 17.34 -0.54 0.44
N ALA A 254 17.71 0.49 1.20
CA ALA A 254 19.06 1.00 1.31
C ALA A 254 19.63 0.75 2.71
N TYR A 255 20.95 0.58 2.76
CA TYR A 255 21.71 0.50 3.99
C TYR A 255 22.91 1.44 3.91
N GLU A 256 22.92 2.51 4.71
CA GLU A 256 23.98 3.51 4.71
C GLU A 256 24.18 4.06 6.12
N GLY A 257 25.44 4.11 6.58
CA GLY A 257 25.77 4.63 7.91
C GLY A 257 25.05 3.91 9.05
N ASN A 258 24.95 2.57 8.96
CA ASN A 258 24.21 1.70 9.88
C ASN A 258 22.70 1.99 9.99
N LYS A 259 22.12 2.66 8.98
CA LYS A 259 20.68 2.95 8.94
C LYS A 259 20.01 2.22 7.79
N TRP A 260 18.93 1.55 8.14
CA TRP A 260 18.06 0.83 7.20
C TRP A 260 16.94 1.75 6.72
N LYS A 261 16.73 1.81 5.41
CA LYS A 261 15.74 2.73 4.84
C LYS A 261 15.00 2.11 3.67
N LEU A 262 13.68 2.22 3.68
CA LEU A 262 12.84 2.09 2.50
C LEU A 262 12.97 3.39 1.68
N THR A 263 13.66 3.32 0.53
CA THR A 263 13.91 4.49 -0.31
C THR A 263 12.69 4.85 -1.14
N ARG A 264 12.12 3.85 -1.81
CA ARG A 264 10.98 3.97 -2.73
C ARG A 264 10.24 2.65 -2.87
N SER A 265 8.99 2.74 -3.33
CA SER A 265 8.18 1.59 -3.72
C SER A 265 7.67 1.80 -5.14
N VAL A 266 7.85 0.79 -5.99
CA VAL A 266 7.25 0.77 -7.33
C VAL A 266 6.00 -0.08 -7.29
N TYR A 267 4.84 0.56 -7.44
CA TYR A 267 3.57 -0.14 -7.60
C TYR A 267 3.36 -0.46 -9.07
N ILE A 268 3.02 -1.72 -9.36
CA ILE A 268 2.74 -2.23 -10.70
C ILE A 268 1.29 -2.71 -10.71
N THR A 269 0.44 -2.04 -11.48
CA THR A 269 -0.97 -2.41 -11.62
C THR A 269 -1.37 -2.52 -13.07
N SER A 270 -2.33 -3.39 -13.36
CA SER A 270 -3.01 -3.43 -14.65
C SER A 270 -4.40 -2.82 -14.54
N ASP A 271 -4.87 -2.20 -15.63
CA ASP A 271 -6.29 -1.85 -15.76
C ASP A 271 -6.98 -2.94 -16.58
N TRP A 272 -7.30 -4.05 -15.93
CA TRP A 272 -7.91 -5.20 -16.59
C TRP A 272 -9.31 -4.90 -17.17
N ARG A 273 -9.98 -3.82 -16.74
CA ARG A 273 -11.30 -3.43 -17.22
C ARG A 273 -11.23 -2.67 -18.53
N SER A 274 -10.22 -1.82 -18.67
CA SER A 274 -9.94 -1.11 -19.91
C SER A 274 -9.05 -1.96 -20.82
N ASP A 275 -7.80 -2.16 -20.42
CA ASP A 275 -6.71 -2.62 -21.27
C ASP A 275 -5.80 -3.59 -20.49
N VAL A 276 -6.08 -4.89 -20.64
CA VAL A 276 -5.35 -5.97 -19.96
C VAL A 276 -3.85 -6.01 -20.30
N ASN A 277 -3.46 -5.38 -21.42
CA ASN A 277 -2.08 -5.33 -21.88
C ASN A 277 -1.36 -4.05 -21.41
N LYS A 278 -2.03 -3.15 -20.68
CA LYS A 278 -1.41 -1.93 -20.13
C LYS A 278 -1.14 -2.08 -18.64
N GLU A 279 0.11 -1.88 -18.27
CA GLU A 279 0.56 -1.81 -16.89
C GLU A 279 0.99 -0.39 -16.53
N TYR A 280 0.75 0.00 -15.29
CA TYR A 280 1.19 1.26 -14.72
C TYR A 280 2.28 1.00 -13.70
N TYR A 281 3.42 1.67 -13.89
CA TYR A 281 4.58 1.63 -13.00
C TYR A 281 4.64 2.97 -12.27
N CYS A 282 4.22 2.97 -11.00
CA CYS A 282 4.18 4.13 -10.14
C CYS A 282 5.39 4.09 -9.20
N ASP A 283 6.45 4.83 -9.53
CA ASP A 283 7.65 4.93 -8.68
C ASP A 283 7.45 6.02 -7.63
N LEU A 284 7.21 5.61 -6.38
CA LEU A 284 6.92 6.50 -5.27
C LEU A 284 8.07 6.55 -4.28
N LYS A 285 8.62 7.75 -4.07
CA LYS A 285 9.61 7.99 -3.02
C LYS A 285 8.97 7.78 -1.65
N GLN A 286 9.55 6.93 -0.83
CA GLN A 286 9.07 6.63 0.53
C GLN A 286 9.89 7.37 1.58
N ASN A 287 11.21 7.17 1.56
CA ASN A 287 12.16 7.71 2.53
C ASN A 287 11.87 7.38 4.01
N ILE A 288 11.47 6.15 4.32
CA ILE A 288 11.08 5.75 5.68
C ILE A 288 12.17 4.87 6.29
N ALA A 289 12.52 5.10 7.56
CA ALA A 289 13.45 4.25 8.28
C ALA A 289 12.78 2.92 8.64
N LEU A 290 13.48 1.79 8.48
CA LEU A 290 12.88 0.46 8.72
C LEU A 290 12.68 0.14 10.21
N ASP A 291 13.36 0.85 11.11
CA ASP A 291 13.19 0.75 12.57
C ASP A 291 12.06 1.64 13.10
N ASP A 292 11.37 2.37 12.22
CA ASP A 292 10.22 3.20 12.59
C ASP A 292 9.02 2.32 12.96
N LYS A 293 8.62 2.36 14.24
CA LYS A 293 7.46 1.61 14.76
C LYS A 293 6.14 1.92 14.05
N LYS A 294 6.06 3.06 13.35
CA LYS A 294 4.89 3.50 12.59
C LYS A 294 5.10 3.43 11.09
N ILE A 295 6.06 2.63 10.60
CA ILE A 295 6.33 2.48 9.17
C ILE A 295 5.06 2.24 8.34
N ARG A 296 4.14 1.39 8.82
CA ARG A 296 2.88 1.09 8.13
C ARG A 296 1.99 2.31 7.92
N GLU A 297 1.93 3.21 8.91
CA GLU A 297 1.15 4.46 8.85
C GLU A 297 1.78 5.50 7.90
N LYS A 298 3.10 5.38 7.63
CA LYS A 298 3.87 6.37 6.87
C LYS A 298 4.05 6.02 5.40
N LEU A 299 3.75 4.80 4.99
CA LEU A 299 3.88 4.37 3.60
C LEU A 299 3.01 5.25 2.71
N HIS A 300 3.63 5.86 1.69
CA HIS A 300 2.88 6.51 0.64
C HIS A 300 2.14 5.44 -0.17
N PRO A 301 0.80 5.51 -0.22
CA PRO A 301 0.00 4.50 -0.89
C PRO A 301 0.11 4.63 -2.41
N MET A 302 -0.33 3.58 -3.10
CA MET A 302 -0.50 3.60 -4.54
C MET A 302 -1.39 4.77 -4.97
N PRO A 303 -1.08 5.48 -6.07
CA PRO A 303 -1.92 6.59 -6.55
C PRO A 303 -3.30 6.10 -6.99
N ASP A 304 -4.33 6.89 -6.71
CA ASP A 304 -5.69 6.63 -7.17
C ASP A 304 -5.78 6.58 -8.70
N GLU A 305 -6.74 5.80 -9.21
CA GLU A 305 -6.91 5.60 -10.66
C GLU A 305 -7.13 6.90 -11.44
N THR A 306 -7.73 7.91 -10.81
CA THR A 306 -8.04 9.22 -11.42
C THR A 306 -6.79 10.06 -11.70
N VAL A 307 -5.68 9.80 -11.02
CA VAL A 307 -4.40 10.49 -11.19
C VAL A 307 -3.29 9.58 -11.67
N ARG A 308 -3.48 8.25 -11.63
CA ARG A 308 -2.53 7.21 -12.02
C ARG A 308 -1.89 7.49 -13.39
N ASP A 309 -2.68 7.82 -14.40
CA ASP A 309 -2.19 8.08 -15.76
C ASP A 309 -1.26 9.30 -15.87
N LYS A 310 -1.31 10.21 -14.90
CA LYS A 310 -0.48 11.44 -14.86
C LYS A 310 0.82 11.24 -14.10
N VAL A 311 0.83 10.35 -13.12
CA VAL A 311 1.95 10.18 -12.18
C VAL A 311 2.73 8.88 -12.40
N CYS A 312 2.10 7.89 -13.04
CA CYS A 312 2.71 6.59 -13.30
C CYS A 312 3.11 6.48 -14.77
N LYS A 313 4.20 5.77 -15.03
CA LYS A 313 4.59 5.43 -16.40
C LYS A 313 3.80 4.22 -16.86
N SER A 314 3.05 4.34 -17.94
CA SER A 314 2.45 3.19 -18.61
C SER A 314 3.50 2.38 -19.36
N ARG A 315 3.36 1.06 -19.36
CA ARG A 315 4.08 0.13 -20.24
C ARG A 315 3.09 -0.84 -20.84
N TYR A 316 3.40 -1.30 -22.05
CA TYR A 316 2.55 -2.25 -22.74
C TYR A 316 3.18 -3.62 -22.80
N LYS A 317 2.40 -4.65 -22.48
CA LYS A 317 2.71 -6.03 -22.76
C LYS A 317 2.46 -6.28 -24.24
N PHE A 318 3.41 -6.93 -24.88
CA PHE A 318 3.35 -7.31 -26.29
C PHE A 318 3.48 -8.81 -26.41
N GLU A 319 2.75 -9.35 -27.37
CA GLU A 319 2.88 -10.71 -27.86
C GLU A 319 4.31 -11.00 -28.32
N ASP A 320 4.64 -12.29 -28.42
CA ASP A 320 5.98 -12.73 -28.77
C ASP A 320 6.34 -12.39 -30.22
N THR A 321 5.34 -12.28 -31.08
CA THR A 321 5.52 -11.97 -32.51
C THR A 321 4.62 -10.83 -32.98
N LEU A 322 5.09 -10.09 -33.98
CA LEU A 322 4.31 -9.04 -34.63
C LEU A 322 3.02 -9.59 -35.29
N GLY A 323 3.05 -10.83 -35.79
CA GLY A 323 1.87 -11.46 -36.40
C GLY A 323 0.76 -11.75 -35.38
N GLN A 324 1.11 -12.16 -34.16
CA GLN A 324 0.13 -12.30 -33.08
C GLN A 324 -0.44 -10.94 -32.67
N PHE A 325 0.40 -9.91 -32.56
CA PHE A 325 -0.05 -8.54 -32.30
C PHE A 325 -1.01 -8.02 -33.39
N GLU A 326 -0.71 -8.29 -34.67
CA GLU A 326 -1.57 -7.95 -35.81
C GLU A 326 -2.94 -8.62 -35.71
N GLU A 327 -2.98 -9.93 -35.47
CA GLU A 327 -4.24 -10.68 -35.35
C GLU A 327 -5.05 -10.26 -34.10
N ASN A 328 -4.36 -9.98 -32.99
CA ASN A 328 -5.01 -9.49 -31.78
C ASN A 328 -5.58 -8.10 -31.96
N ILE A 329 -4.85 -7.19 -32.63
CA ILE A 329 -5.42 -5.91 -33.04
C ILE A 329 -6.63 -6.20 -33.87
N LYS A 330 -6.54 -6.89 -35.01
CA LYS A 330 -7.69 -7.13 -35.90
C LYS A 330 -8.98 -7.54 -35.16
N ASN A 331 -8.87 -8.44 -34.17
CA ASN A 331 -10.03 -9.00 -33.46
C ASN A 331 -10.47 -8.24 -32.20
N SER A 332 -9.63 -7.40 -31.59
CA SER A 332 -9.92 -6.75 -30.30
C SER A 332 -10.25 -5.27 -30.43
N VAL A 333 -11.16 -4.77 -29.58
CA VAL A 333 -11.63 -3.38 -29.62
C VAL A 333 -10.64 -2.41 -28.94
N ASN A 334 -9.87 -2.85 -27.94
CA ASN A 334 -9.02 -1.94 -27.16
C ASN A 334 -7.51 -2.13 -27.40
N TYR A 335 -6.98 -1.32 -28.30
CA TYR A 335 -5.54 -1.18 -28.60
C TYR A 335 -5.22 0.29 -28.88
N THR A 336 -5.49 1.16 -27.90
CA THR A 336 -5.26 2.61 -28.03
C THR A 336 -4.02 3.04 -27.24
N GLY A 337 -3.55 4.27 -27.49
CA GLY A 337 -2.37 4.85 -26.83
C GLY A 337 -1.16 4.91 -27.75
N ILE A 338 -0.67 6.13 -28.01
CA ILE A 338 0.45 6.38 -28.92
C ILE A 338 1.73 5.69 -28.42
N GLU A 339 1.92 5.66 -27.11
CA GLU A 339 3.07 5.06 -26.43
C GLU A 339 3.16 3.56 -26.71
N ARG A 340 2.03 2.85 -26.84
CA ARG A 340 1.98 1.44 -27.25
C ARG A 340 2.68 1.24 -28.58
N TYR A 341 2.39 2.07 -29.57
CA TYR A 341 2.94 1.91 -30.90
C TYR A 341 4.39 2.36 -30.99
N GLN A 342 4.80 3.32 -30.15
CA GLN A 342 6.22 3.66 -29.99
C GLN A 342 6.99 2.48 -29.41
N GLU A 343 6.50 1.83 -28.36
CA GLU A 343 7.13 0.63 -27.78
C GLU A 343 7.12 -0.56 -28.74
N LEU A 344 6.03 -0.74 -29.51
CA LEU A 344 5.94 -1.76 -30.57
C LEU A 344 7.06 -1.60 -31.61
N LEU A 345 7.30 -0.37 -32.07
CA LEU A 345 8.34 -0.07 -33.06
C LEU A 345 9.75 -0.30 -32.53
N LEU A 346 9.96 -0.15 -31.21
CA LEU A 346 11.23 -0.51 -30.57
C LEU A 346 11.39 -2.03 -30.49
N LYS A 347 10.31 -2.77 -30.17
CA LYS A 347 10.34 -4.24 -30.07
C LYS A 347 10.47 -4.91 -31.44
N PHE A 348 9.76 -4.41 -32.45
CA PHE A 348 9.72 -4.99 -33.81
C PHE A 348 10.02 -3.93 -34.89
N PRO A 349 11.26 -3.43 -35.02
CA PRO A 349 11.56 -2.34 -35.96
C PRO A 349 11.09 -2.62 -37.41
N ILE A 350 10.53 -1.59 -38.06
CA ILE A 350 10.05 -1.69 -39.44
C ILE A 350 11.21 -2.01 -40.38
N ASN A 351 11.01 -3.03 -41.19
CA ASN A 351 11.93 -3.48 -42.22
C ASN A 351 11.14 -4.02 -43.44
N ASN A 352 11.85 -4.46 -44.47
CA ASN A 352 11.22 -4.85 -45.73
C ASN A 352 10.33 -6.10 -45.60
N SER A 353 10.57 -7.00 -44.62
CA SER A 353 9.77 -8.21 -44.46
C SER A 353 8.48 -7.99 -43.68
N ASN A 354 8.45 -7.00 -42.78
CA ASN A 354 7.28 -6.75 -41.91
C ASN A 354 6.46 -5.49 -42.28
N ILE A 355 6.89 -4.71 -43.28
CA ILE A 355 6.20 -3.47 -43.68
C ILE A 355 4.74 -3.70 -44.12
N LEU A 356 4.43 -4.87 -44.67
CA LEU A 356 3.05 -5.25 -45.01
C LEU A 356 2.19 -5.43 -43.74
N GLN A 357 2.73 -6.06 -42.71
CA GLN A 357 2.04 -6.25 -41.44
C GLN A 357 1.78 -4.92 -40.75
N TYR A 358 2.75 -4.01 -40.75
CA TYR A 358 2.57 -2.65 -40.23
C TYR A 358 1.50 -1.85 -40.99
N ASN A 359 1.42 -2.03 -42.31
CA ASN A 359 0.31 -1.48 -43.10
C ASN A 359 -1.05 -2.02 -42.63
N ASN A 360 -1.17 -3.33 -42.39
CA ASN A 360 -2.41 -3.96 -41.93
C ASN A 360 -2.78 -3.48 -40.53
N ILE A 361 -1.82 -3.42 -39.60
CA ILE A 361 -2.02 -2.87 -38.25
C ILE A 361 -2.54 -1.43 -38.33
N ALA A 362 -1.90 -0.57 -39.14
CA ALA A 362 -2.35 0.80 -39.32
C ALA A 362 -3.77 0.89 -39.90
N TYR A 363 -4.12 -0.02 -40.81
CA TYR A 363 -5.47 -0.12 -41.35
C TYR A 363 -6.50 -0.53 -40.29
N TYR A 364 -6.21 -1.55 -39.46
CA TYR A 364 -7.11 -1.97 -38.38
C TYR A 364 -7.28 -0.88 -37.31
N LEU A 365 -6.25 -0.06 -37.07
CA LEU A 365 -6.37 1.12 -36.20
C LEU A 365 -7.29 2.18 -36.79
N TYR A 366 -7.16 2.43 -38.09
CA TYR A 366 -8.05 3.34 -38.81
C TYR A 366 -9.51 2.87 -38.72
N GLU A 367 -9.80 1.58 -38.95
CA GLU A 367 -11.17 1.04 -38.87
C GLU A 367 -11.81 1.22 -37.48
N LYS A 368 -11.01 1.37 -36.43
CA LYS A 368 -11.45 1.57 -35.05
C LYS A 368 -11.41 3.02 -34.58
N GLY A 369 -11.08 3.96 -35.47
CA GLY A 369 -10.98 5.37 -35.12
C GLY A 369 -9.71 5.78 -34.37
N ALA A 370 -8.73 4.87 -34.21
CA ALA A 370 -7.42 5.16 -33.62
C ALA A 370 -6.50 5.86 -34.64
N TYR A 371 -6.94 7.04 -35.11
CA TYR A 371 -6.33 7.72 -36.25
C TYR A 371 -4.93 8.25 -35.95
N ASN A 372 -4.65 8.71 -34.73
CA ASN A 372 -3.34 9.25 -34.37
C ASN A 372 -2.28 8.14 -34.33
N GLU A 373 -2.62 7.00 -33.75
CA GLU A 373 -1.79 5.80 -33.70
C GLU A 373 -1.52 5.25 -35.11
N SER A 374 -2.55 5.20 -35.95
CA SER A 374 -2.42 4.81 -37.35
C SER A 374 -1.49 5.76 -38.12
N ILE A 375 -1.65 7.09 -37.97
CA ILE A 375 -0.76 8.08 -38.60
C ILE A 375 0.69 7.90 -38.16
N LEU A 376 0.94 7.61 -36.87
CA LEU A 376 2.28 7.36 -36.37
C LEU A 376 2.93 6.20 -37.13
N LEU A 377 2.25 5.06 -37.24
CA LEU A 377 2.77 3.90 -37.97
C LEU A 377 2.98 4.19 -39.46
N ILE A 378 2.00 4.84 -40.12
CA ILE A 378 2.11 5.19 -41.55
C ILE A 378 3.29 6.12 -41.81
N LYS A 379 3.56 7.08 -40.92
CA LYS A 379 4.74 7.96 -41.04
C LYS A 379 6.06 7.18 -40.92
N GLU A 380 6.17 6.24 -40.00
CA GLU A 380 7.37 5.39 -39.88
C GLU A 380 7.54 4.46 -41.08
N ILE A 381 6.45 3.93 -41.63
CA ILE A 381 6.45 3.17 -42.90
C ILE A 381 6.99 4.04 -44.03
N LEU A 382 6.53 5.29 -44.16
CA LEU A 382 6.98 6.21 -45.21
C LEU A 382 8.42 6.70 -45.02
N LYS A 383 8.94 6.75 -43.79
CA LYS A 383 10.38 6.96 -43.56
C LYS A 383 11.20 5.81 -44.12
N LYS A 384 10.70 4.57 -44.03
CA LYS A 384 11.39 3.37 -44.52
C LYS A 384 11.23 3.18 -46.03
N ASP A 385 10.02 3.38 -46.54
CA ASP A 385 9.65 3.25 -47.96
C ASP A 385 8.84 4.48 -48.42
N PRO A 386 9.53 5.57 -48.82
CA PRO A 386 8.88 6.81 -49.23
C PRO A 386 7.99 6.68 -50.47
N ASN A 387 8.16 5.61 -51.25
CA ASN A 387 7.45 5.39 -52.52
C ASN A 387 6.28 4.41 -52.37
N ARG A 388 5.94 4.02 -51.13
CA ARG A 388 4.84 3.09 -50.85
C ARG A 388 3.48 3.73 -51.13
N ILE A 389 2.95 3.45 -52.31
CA ILE A 389 1.65 3.98 -52.80
C ILE A 389 0.54 3.85 -51.75
N VAL A 390 0.36 2.66 -51.17
CA VAL A 390 -0.71 2.38 -50.21
C VAL A 390 -0.57 3.22 -48.93
N ALA A 391 0.65 3.51 -48.49
CA ALA A 391 0.88 4.30 -47.28
C ALA A 391 0.49 5.78 -47.49
N TRP A 392 0.77 6.36 -48.66
CA TRP A 392 0.32 7.73 -48.98
C TRP A 392 -1.19 7.86 -49.08
N PHE A 393 -1.86 6.85 -49.65
CA PHE A 393 -3.32 6.79 -49.68
C PHE A 393 -3.90 6.74 -48.26
N ASN A 394 -3.40 5.83 -47.42
CA ASN A 394 -3.86 5.68 -46.04
C ASN A 394 -3.59 6.95 -45.21
N LEU A 395 -2.42 7.58 -45.37
CA LEU A 395 -2.09 8.84 -44.70
C LEU A 395 -3.10 9.94 -45.06
N ALA A 396 -3.47 10.04 -46.33
CA ALA A 396 -4.40 11.05 -46.81
C ALA A 396 -5.82 10.83 -46.26
N ASP A 397 -6.32 9.58 -46.28
CA ASP A 397 -7.61 9.23 -45.67
C ASP A 397 -7.59 9.56 -44.16
N LEU A 398 -6.54 9.18 -43.43
CA LEU A 398 -6.38 9.50 -42.00
C LEU A 398 -6.36 11.01 -41.71
N GLN A 399 -5.59 11.78 -42.48
CA GLN A 399 -5.52 13.24 -42.32
C GLN A 399 -6.86 13.90 -42.63
N TRP A 400 -7.59 13.37 -43.61
CA TRP A 400 -8.93 13.86 -43.94
C TRP A 400 -9.91 13.64 -42.79
N GLU A 401 -9.94 12.44 -42.21
CA GLU A 401 -10.82 12.12 -41.07
C GLU A 401 -10.51 12.98 -39.83
N LEU A 402 -9.24 13.34 -39.60
CA LEU A 402 -8.85 14.28 -38.55
C LEU A 402 -9.12 15.76 -38.87
N GLY A 403 -9.69 16.07 -40.04
CA GLY A 403 -9.97 17.44 -40.47
C GLY A 403 -8.75 18.23 -40.98
N ASN A 404 -7.57 17.60 -41.06
CA ASN A 404 -6.33 18.17 -41.58
C ASN A 404 -6.34 18.16 -43.13
N LYS A 405 -7.31 18.87 -43.72
CA LYS A 405 -7.62 18.79 -45.16
C LYS A 405 -6.46 19.26 -46.06
N ASN A 406 -5.67 20.23 -45.61
CA ASN A 406 -4.53 20.74 -46.37
C ASN A 406 -3.41 19.69 -46.49
N GLU A 407 -3.13 18.99 -45.41
CA GLU A 407 -2.18 17.87 -45.36
C GLU A 407 -2.71 16.69 -46.16
N ALA A 408 -3.99 16.36 -46.00
CA ALA A 408 -4.65 15.29 -46.75
C ALA A 408 -4.56 15.53 -48.26
N LYS A 409 -4.81 16.77 -48.72
CA LYS A 409 -4.65 17.17 -50.11
C LYS A 409 -3.24 16.89 -50.63
N LYS A 410 -2.21 17.30 -49.89
CA LYS A 410 -0.80 17.04 -50.27
C LYS A 410 -0.51 15.54 -50.36
N SER A 411 -1.00 14.75 -49.40
CA SER A 411 -0.83 13.29 -49.39
C SER A 411 -1.56 12.60 -50.56
N TYR A 412 -2.80 13.02 -50.90
CA TYR A 412 -3.51 12.50 -52.07
C TYR A 412 -2.81 12.87 -53.38
N GLN A 413 -2.26 14.08 -53.49
CA GLN A 413 -1.46 14.47 -54.65
C GLN A 413 -0.23 13.58 -54.81
N GLN A 414 0.48 13.29 -53.71
CA GLN A 414 1.61 12.37 -53.71
C GLN A 414 1.20 10.94 -54.10
N TYR A 415 0.07 10.44 -53.60
CA TYR A 415 -0.50 9.16 -54.02
C TYR A 415 -0.78 9.11 -55.53
N ILE A 416 -1.43 10.13 -56.10
CA ILE A 416 -1.71 10.22 -57.54
C ILE A 416 -0.41 10.26 -58.35
N LEU A 417 0.60 11.01 -57.90
CA LEU A 417 1.90 11.09 -58.54
C LEU A 417 2.59 9.73 -58.59
N LEU A 418 2.60 8.98 -57.49
CA LEU A 418 3.20 7.65 -57.42
C LEU A 418 2.43 6.60 -58.24
N MET A 419 1.09 6.66 -58.26
CA MET A 419 0.26 5.81 -59.14
C MET A 419 0.65 5.99 -60.61
N LYS A 420 0.87 7.24 -61.05
CA LYS A 420 1.33 7.55 -62.41
C LYS A 420 2.77 7.09 -62.65
N SER A 421 3.71 7.46 -61.79
CA SER A 421 5.13 7.20 -62.01
C SER A 421 5.47 5.71 -61.99
N GLN A 422 4.72 4.90 -61.24
CA GLN A 422 4.90 3.44 -61.18
C GLN A 422 4.02 2.67 -62.17
N GLY A 423 3.34 3.36 -63.11
CA GLY A 423 2.52 2.71 -64.14
C GLY A 423 1.35 1.90 -63.60
N LYS A 424 0.77 2.30 -62.45
CA LYS A 424 -0.41 1.63 -61.90
C LYS A 424 -1.68 2.03 -62.65
N ASP A 425 -2.69 1.19 -62.57
CA ASP A 425 -4.00 1.46 -63.19
C ASP A 425 -4.69 2.65 -62.50
N LEU A 426 -4.76 3.78 -63.20
CA LEU A 426 -5.36 5.02 -62.71
C LEU A 426 -6.87 4.91 -62.51
N LYS A 427 -7.54 3.92 -63.12
CA LYS A 427 -8.97 3.65 -62.90
C LYS A 427 -9.25 3.12 -61.49
N LYS A 428 -8.23 2.63 -60.78
CA LYS A 428 -8.34 2.19 -59.38
C LYS A 428 -8.26 3.34 -58.38
N ILE A 429 -7.98 4.56 -58.82
CA ILE A 429 -7.98 5.74 -57.93
C ILE A 429 -9.45 6.11 -57.65
N PRO A 430 -9.90 6.08 -56.37
CA PRO A 430 -11.26 6.45 -56.04
C PRO A 430 -11.57 7.92 -56.38
N ASN A 431 -12.78 8.23 -56.86
CA ASN A 431 -13.19 9.61 -57.21
C ASN A 431 -12.95 10.61 -56.07
N ARG A 432 -13.17 10.19 -54.81
CA ARG A 432 -12.91 11.02 -53.62
C ARG A 432 -11.47 11.54 -53.55
N VAL A 433 -10.49 10.81 -54.07
CA VAL A 433 -9.08 11.24 -54.07
C VAL A 433 -8.94 12.47 -54.97
N TYR A 434 -9.56 12.48 -56.15
CA TYR A 434 -9.53 13.62 -57.05
C TYR A 434 -10.30 14.82 -56.49
N GLU A 435 -11.42 14.59 -55.81
CA GLU A 435 -12.19 15.66 -55.16
C GLU A 435 -11.40 16.30 -54.01
N ARG A 436 -10.78 15.47 -53.18
CA ARG A 436 -10.04 15.90 -51.97
C ARG A 436 -8.60 16.38 -52.26
N SER A 437 -8.13 16.25 -53.50
CA SER A 437 -6.80 16.74 -53.93
C SER A 437 -6.83 18.08 -54.68
N LYS A 438 -8.03 18.64 -54.92
CA LYS A 438 -8.24 19.93 -55.60
C LYS A 438 -7.89 21.13 -54.76
#